data_AF-A0A1D2X1N7-F1
#
_entry.id   AF-A0A1D2X1N7-F1
#
_cell.length_a   1.000
_cell.length_b   1.000
_cell.length_c   1.000
_cell.angle_alpha   90.00
_cell.angle_beta   90.00
_cell.angle_gamma   90.00
#
_symmetry.space_group_name_H-M   'P 1'
#
loop_
_entity.id
_entity.type
_entity.pdbx_description
1 polymer ?
#
loop_
_entity_poly.entity_id
_entity_poly.type
_entity_poly.pdbx_seq_one_letter_code
_entity_poly.pdbx_strand_id
1 'polypeptide(L)'
;MDDRLEKIFTNFANDQADALKEMGMTKEEFVENAKEWSKTEEGKLEIQKFILNQEIKSIEDEINELKDKITKKLNSIGEIDEELSKL
;
A
#
# COMPACT_ATOMS: atom_id res chain seq x y z
N MET A 1 -11.23 -15.59 -19.53
CA MET A 1 -10.63 -14.41 -18.87
C MET A 1 -9.14 -14.64 -18.88
N ASP A 2 -8.34 -13.62 -19.17
CA ASP A 2 -6.88 -13.75 -19.26
C ASP A 2 -6.33 -14.09 -17.86
N ASP A 3 -5.73 -15.26 -17.68
CA ASP A 3 -5.17 -15.79 -16.41
C ASP A 3 -4.26 -14.78 -15.71
N ARG A 4 -3.71 -13.83 -16.47
CA ARG A 4 -2.89 -12.73 -15.96
C ARG A 4 -3.67 -11.74 -15.09
N LEU A 5 -4.90 -11.35 -15.47
CA LEU A 5 -5.70 -10.39 -14.71
C LEU A 5 -6.15 -10.99 -13.38
N GLU A 6 -6.56 -12.26 -13.40
CA GLU A 6 -6.94 -12.98 -12.19
C GLU A 6 -5.77 -13.11 -11.21
N LYS A 7 -4.55 -13.35 -11.70
CA LYS A 7 -3.32 -13.31 -10.88
C LYS A 7 -3.07 -11.93 -10.28
N ILE A 8 -3.25 -10.86 -11.05
CA ILE A 8 -3.07 -9.49 -10.55
C ILE A 8 -4.07 -9.20 -9.42
N PHE A 9 -5.35 -9.50 -9.63
CA PHE A 9 -6.39 -9.25 -8.62
C PHE A 9 -6.18 -10.09 -7.37
N THR A 10 -5.78 -11.35 -7.54
CA THR A 10 -5.52 -12.26 -6.41
C THR A 10 -4.28 -11.82 -5.62
N ASN A 11 -3.20 -11.43 -6.30
CA ASN A 11 -2.01 -10.92 -5.63
C ASN A 11 -2.32 -9.63 -4.88
N PHE A 12 -2.98 -8.67 -5.53
CA PHE A 12 -3.41 -7.43 -4.90
C PHE A 12 -4.28 -7.70 -3.66
N ALA A 13 -5.30 -8.56 -3.78
CA ALA A 13 -6.18 -8.89 -2.67
C ALA A 13 -5.44 -9.56 -1.51
N ASN A 14 -4.38 -10.32 -1.81
CA ASN A 14 -3.53 -10.93 -0.79
C ASN A 14 -2.62 -9.93 -0.09
N ASP A 15 -1.98 -9.06 -0.86
CA ASP A 15 -1.00 -8.10 -0.36
C ASP A 15 -1.67 -6.92 0.36
N GLN A 16 -2.91 -6.58 -0.02
CA GLN A 16 -3.67 -5.42 0.47
C GLN A 16 -4.89 -5.82 1.29
N ALA A 17 -4.79 -6.91 2.06
CA ALA A 17 -5.89 -7.43 2.87
C ALA A 17 -6.43 -6.41 3.89
N ASP A 18 -5.55 -5.62 4.49
CA ASP A 18 -5.94 -4.58 5.45
C ASP A 18 -6.66 -3.40 4.77
N ALA A 19 -6.19 -2.98 3.59
CA ALA A 19 -6.86 -1.95 2.81
C ALA A 19 -8.26 -2.40 2.34
N LEU A 20 -8.40 -3.65 1.91
CA LEU A 20 -9.72 -4.23 1.57
C LEU A 20 -10.67 -4.23 2.78
N LYS A 21 -10.15 -4.56 3.96
CA LYS A 21 -10.90 -4.55 5.22
C LYS A 21 -11.34 -3.14 5.63
N GLU A 22 -10.49 -2.12 5.46
CA GLU A 22 -10.87 -0.71 5.66
C GLU A 22 -12.00 -0.27 4.73
N MET A 23 -12.04 -0.84 3.52
CA MET A 23 -13.10 -0.61 2.54
C MET A 23 -14.36 -1.46 2.79
N GLY A 24 -14.38 -2.31 3.83
CA GLY A 24 -15.50 -3.19 4.14
C GLY A 24 -15.72 -4.30 3.11
N MET A 25 -14.67 -4.71 2.40
CA MET A 25 -14.72 -5.69 1.33
C MET A 25 -13.84 -6.91 1.65
N THR A 26 -14.33 -8.11 1.36
CA THR A 26 -13.52 -9.33 1.45
C THR A 26 -12.64 -9.51 0.22
N LYS A 27 -11.62 -10.38 0.31
CA LYS A 27 -10.75 -10.71 -0.83
C LYS A 27 -11.56 -11.33 -1.96
N GLU A 28 -12.46 -12.24 -1.61
CA GLU A 28 -13.32 -12.95 -2.55
C GLU A 28 -14.27 -11.98 -3.27
N GLU A 29 -14.91 -11.07 -2.53
CA GLU A 29 -15.77 -10.04 -3.12
C GLU A 29 -14.98 -9.10 -4.04
N PHE A 30 -13.77 -8.70 -3.65
CA PHE A 30 -12.93 -7.88 -4.52
C PHE A 30 -12.60 -8.61 -5.82
N VAL A 31 -12.20 -9.88 -5.75
CA VAL A 31 -11.83 -10.66 -6.94
C VAL A 31 -13.03 -10.90 -7.86
N GLU A 32 -14.22 -11.19 -7.31
CA GLU A 32 -15.44 -11.32 -8.11
C GLU A 32 -15.85 -10.00 -8.78
N ASN A 33 -15.85 -8.90 -8.02
CA ASN A 33 -16.15 -7.58 -8.56
C ASN A 33 -15.12 -7.17 -9.62
N ALA A 34 -13.83 -7.47 -9.38
CA ALA A 34 -12.77 -7.16 -10.32
C ALA A 34 -12.92 -7.95 -11.63
N LYS A 35 -13.35 -9.23 -11.55
CA LYS A 35 -13.71 -10.03 -12.72
C LYS A 35 -14.85 -9.37 -13.49
N GLU A 36 -15.92 -8.97 -12.83
CA GLU A 36 -17.07 -8.32 -13.49
C GLU A 36 -16.70 -7.00 -14.17
N TRP A 37 -15.99 -6.10 -13.48
CA TRP A 37 -15.56 -4.82 -14.06
C TRP A 37 -14.58 -5.03 -15.23
N SER A 38 -13.71 -6.05 -15.17
CA SER A 38 -12.76 -6.36 -16.24
C SER A 38 -13.40 -6.86 -17.54
N LYS A 39 -14.72 -7.08 -17.58
CA LYS A 39 -15.45 -7.42 -18.82
C LYS A 39 -15.49 -6.27 -19.83
N THR A 40 -15.25 -5.04 -19.39
CA THR A 40 -15.20 -3.84 -20.24
C THR A 40 -13.80 -3.23 -20.24
N GLU A 41 -13.41 -2.54 -21.31
CA GLU A 41 -12.12 -1.83 -21.34
C GLU A 41 -12.04 -0.71 -20.30
N GLU A 42 -13.14 0.02 -20.10
CA GLU A 42 -13.22 1.06 -19.06
C GLU A 42 -13.02 0.47 -17.65
N GLY A 43 -13.73 -0.62 -17.31
CA GLY A 43 -13.60 -1.23 -16.00
C GLY A 43 -12.21 -1.87 -15.75
N LYS A 44 -11.53 -2.37 -16.79
CA LYS A 44 -10.12 -2.80 -16.67
C LYS A 44 -9.21 -1.64 -16.27
N LEU A 45 -9.37 -0.48 -16.90
CA LEU A 45 -8.56 0.71 -16.62
C LEU A 45 -8.84 1.26 -15.22
N GLU A 46 -10.10 1.30 -14.80
CA GLU A 46 -10.49 1.74 -13.46
C GLU A 46 -9.91 0.84 -12.36
N ILE A 47 -9.92 -0.49 -12.52
CA ILE A 47 -9.27 -1.39 -11.57
C ILE A 47 -7.76 -1.18 -11.54
N GLN A 48 -7.11 -1.07 -12.69
CA GLN A 48 -5.66 -0.83 -12.73
C GLN A 48 -5.30 0.47 -12.01
N LYS A 49 -6.06 1.53 -12.24
CA LYS A 49 -5.89 2.81 -11.54
C LYS A 49 -6.11 2.67 -10.04
N PHE A 50 -7.13 1.92 -9.62
CA PHE A 50 -7.39 1.64 -8.21
C PHE A 50 -6.21 0.90 -7.54
N ILE A 51 -5.71 -0.16 -8.18
CA ILE A 51 -4.55 -0.93 -7.71
C ILE A 51 -3.33 -0.02 -7.54
N LEU A 52 -3.00 0.76 -8.58
CA LEU A 52 -1.87 1.68 -8.55
C LEU A 52 -1.99 2.73 -7.44
N ASN A 53 -3.20 3.28 -7.21
CA ASN A 53 -3.41 4.23 -6.12
C ASN A 53 -3.16 3.60 -4.74
N GLN A 54 -3.53 2.34 -4.55
CA GLN A 54 -3.30 1.64 -3.28
C GLN A 54 -1.83 1.27 -3.08
N GLU A 55 -1.14 0.86 -4.16
CA GLU A 55 0.32 0.67 -4.14
C GLU A 55 1.04 1.98 -3.80
N ILE A 56 0.62 3.12 -4.37
CA ILE A 56 1.14 4.45 -4.03
C ILE A 56 0.94 4.75 -2.55
N LYS A 57 -0.28 4.55 -2.02
CA LYS A 57 -0.57 4.78 -0.59
C LYS A 57 0.33 3.94 0.31
N SER A 58 0.51 2.65 -0.02
CA SER A 58 1.42 1.75 0.71
C SER A 58 2.86 2.28 0.72
N ILE A 59 3.36 2.77 -0.42
CA ILE A 59 4.70 3.36 -0.53
C ILE A 59 4.79 4.65 0.31
N GLU A 60 3.76 5.49 0.31
CA GLU A 60 3.72 6.71 1.13
C GLU A 60 3.77 6.39 2.63
N ASP A 61 3.08 5.35 3.07
CA ASP A 61 3.11 4.86 4.46
C ASP A 61 4.52 4.37 4.84
N GLU A 62 5.16 3.57 3.98
CA GLU A 62 6.56 3.14 4.18
C GLU A 62 7.53 4.33 4.27
N ILE A 63 7.35 5.34 3.40
CA ILE A 63 8.16 6.56 3.43
C ILE A 63 7.97 7.30 4.77
N ASN A 64 6.75 7.38 5.28
CA ASN A 64 6.47 8.04 6.55
C ASN A 64 7.11 7.29 7.73
N GLU A 65 7.05 5.96 7.75
CA GLU A 65 7.76 5.18 8.77
C GLU A 65 9.28 5.39 8.73
N LEU A 66 9.85 5.47 7.53
CA LEU A 66 11.28 5.73 7.35
C LEU A 66 11.65 7.14 7.84
N LYS A 67 10.82 8.15 7.54
CA LYS A 67 11.01 9.51 8.07
C LYS A 67 10.97 9.54 9.59
N ASP A 68 10.04 8.84 10.21
CA ASP A 68 9.97 8.73 11.68
C ASP A 68 11.21 8.06 12.28
N LYS A 69 11.72 7.00 11.63
CA LYS A 69 12.97 6.35 12.03
C LYS A 69 14.16 7.30 11.91
N ILE A 70 14.23 8.11 10.86
CA ILE A 70 15.26 9.15 10.69
C ILE A 70 15.17 10.18 11.81
N THR A 71 13.98 10.73 12.07
CA THR A 71 13.75 11.72 13.14
C THR A 71 14.21 11.21 14.49
N LYS A 72 13.87 9.97 14.85
CA LYS A 72 14.32 9.35 16.12
C LYS A 72 15.84 9.29 16.20
N LYS A 73 16.52 8.91 15.11
CA LYS A 73 17.99 8.85 15.08
C LYS A 73 18.64 10.24 15.18
N LEU A 74 18.07 11.24 14.51
CA LEU A 74 18.54 12.62 14.61
C LEU A 74 18.40 13.16 16.04
N ASN A 75 17.29 12.85 16.72
CA ASN A 75 17.11 13.21 18.12
C ASN A 75 18.16 12.53 19.02
N SER A 76 18.43 11.23 18.83
CA SER A 76 19.48 10.54 19.58
C SER A 76 20.87 11.13 19.34
N ILE A 77 21.18 11.59 18.11
CA ILE A 77 22.44 12.30 17.84
C ILE A 77 22.47 13.63 18.61
N GLY A 78 21.37 14.39 18.60
CA GLY A 78 21.28 15.64 19.35
C GLY A 78 21.50 15.46 20.86
N GLU A 79 20.93 14.40 21.45
CA GLU A 79 21.16 14.03 22.84
C GLU A 79 22.65 13.73 23.13
N ILE A 80 23.31 13.00 22.22
CA ILE A 80 24.75 12.71 22.32
C ILE A 80 25.58 13.99 22.22
N ASP A 81 25.28 14.88 21.27
CA ASP A 81 26.00 16.15 21.09
C ASP A 81 25.86 17.05 22.34
N GLU A 82 24.67 17.08 22.96
CA GLU A 82 24.45 17.78 24.23
C GLU A 82 25.29 17.20 25.37
N GLU A 83 25.42 15.88 25.48
CA GLU A 83 26.28 15.23 26.47
C GLU A 83 27.76 15.55 26.23
N LEU A 84 28.23 15.47 24.98
CA LEU A 84 29.60 15.80 24.60
C LEU A 84 29.96 17.25 24.92
N SER A 85 29.02 18.19 24.76
CA SER A 85 29.25 19.61 25.06
C SER A 85 29.46 19.92 26.55
N LYS A 86 29.09 18.98 27.43
CA LYS A 86 29.21 19.12 28.90
C LYS A 86 30.51 18.51 29.45
N LEU A 87 31.29 17.83 28.62
CA LEU A 87 32.62 17.28 28.95
C LEU A 87 33.73 18.31 28.74
#